data_AF-A0AAW2IIX8-F1
#
_entry.id   AF-A0AAW2IIX8-F1
#
_cell.length_a   1.000
_cell.length_b   1.000
_cell.length_c   1.000
_cell.angle_alpha   90.00
_cell.angle_beta   90.00
_cell.angle_gamma   90.00
#
_symmetry.space_group_name_H-M   'P 1'
#
loop_
_entity.id
_entity.type
_entity.pdbx_description
1 polymer ?
#
loop_
_entity_poly.entity_id
_entity_poly.type
_entity_poly.pdbx_seq_one_letter_code
_entity_poly.pdbx_strand_id
1 'polypeptide(L)'
;MNTVKFIGLEFLGLDINDNDTMNGEGGPASSSEAKTAFPKLKKLKISKMQSWEVWNVISNDREISDENFKIMPRLRCLKVSDCTKLKALPPLLLQTSPLGKLRIHNCPLLQQLYKRKTGEEWNKISHISKVRISKCFKFY
;
A
#
# COMPACT_ATOMS: atom_id res chain seq x y z
N MET A 1 17.92 -7.81 3.49
CA MET A 1 16.63 -8.41 3.94
C MET A 1 16.05 -9.15 2.74
N ASN A 2 16.36 -10.44 2.61
CA ASN A 2 16.13 -11.19 1.35
C ASN A 2 15.04 -12.28 1.49
N THR A 3 14.41 -12.40 2.66
CA THR A 3 13.50 -13.50 3.01
C THR A 3 12.02 -13.09 3.02
N VAL A 4 11.71 -11.79 3.08
CA VAL A 4 10.33 -11.30 3.16
C VAL A 4 9.65 -11.46 1.81
N LYS A 5 8.75 -12.43 1.70
CA LYS A 5 7.94 -12.72 0.51
C LYS A 5 6.58 -12.03 0.52
N PHE A 6 6.10 -11.66 1.70
CA PHE A 6 4.77 -11.11 1.95
C PHE A 6 4.85 -10.00 3.01
N ILE A 7 4.09 -8.92 2.81
CA ILE A 7 3.86 -7.88 3.82
C ILE A 7 2.34 -7.75 3.97
N GLY A 8 1.82 -8.15 5.13
CA GLY A 8 0.39 -8.10 5.48
C GLY A 8 0.07 -7.07 6.57
N LEU A 9 -1.15 -7.15 7.12
CA LEU A 9 -1.68 -6.24 8.15
C LEU A 9 -0.89 -6.26 9.47
N GLU A 10 -0.32 -7.41 9.83
CA GLU A 10 0.56 -7.56 11.00
C GLU A 10 1.74 -6.59 10.98
N PHE A 11 2.31 -6.34 9.79
CA PHE A 11 3.41 -5.38 9.63
C PHE A 11 2.98 -3.94 9.87
N LEU A 12 1.69 -3.65 9.72
CA LEU A 12 1.11 -2.33 9.96
C LEU A 12 0.70 -2.11 11.43
N GLY A 13 0.90 -3.12 12.29
CA GLY A 13 0.54 -3.07 13.70
C GLY A 13 -0.98 -3.05 13.92
N LEU A 14 -1.71 -3.82 13.12
CA LEU A 14 -3.17 -3.87 13.16
C LEU A 14 -3.60 -5.23 13.66
N ASP A 15 -4.12 -5.26 14.89
CA ASP A 15 -4.75 -6.45 15.44
C ASP A 15 -6.15 -6.60 14.83
N ILE A 16 -6.33 -7.70 14.10
CA ILE A 16 -7.63 -8.20 13.65
C ILE A 16 -8.14 -9.14 14.76
N ASN A 17 -8.25 -8.61 15.99
CA ASN A 17 -8.91 -9.34 17.06
C ASN A 17 -10.14 -8.52 17.44
N ASP A 18 -11.28 -8.89 16.85
CA ASP A 18 -12.58 -8.52 17.39
C ASP A 18 -12.79 -9.36 18.66
N ASN A 19 -12.60 -8.75 19.83
CA ASN A 19 -13.11 -9.28 21.10
C ASN A 19 -13.25 -8.24 22.23
N ASP A 20 -13.47 -6.97 21.90
CA ASP A 20 -13.96 -5.97 22.85
C ASP A 20 -15.35 -5.51 22.33
N THR A 21 -16.49 -5.57 23.02
CA THR A 21 -16.89 -5.98 24.36
C THR A 21 -18.42 -6.11 24.29
N MET A 22 -18.98 -7.32 24.34
CA MET A 22 -20.36 -7.49 24.81
C MET A 22 -20.29 -7.71 26.31
N ASN A 23 -20.46 -6.62 27.08
CA ASN A 23 -21.13 -6.59 28.40
C ASN A 23 -20.91 -5.22 29.07
N GLY A 24 -22.02 -4.57 29.46
CA GLY A 24 -22.05 -3.61 30.57
C GLY A 24 -22.22 -2.13 30.23
N GLU A 25 -23.49 -1.70 30.21
CA GLU A 25 -24.03 -0.43 30.75
C GLU A 25 -23.33 0.92 30.48
N GLY A 26 -24.00 1.76 29.68
CA GLY A 26 -24.24 3.18 30.00
C GLY A 26 -23.05 4.15 29.95
N GLY A 27 -22.65 4.58 28.75
CA GLY A 27 -21.82 5.78 28.56
C GLY A 27 -22.02 6.38 27.16
N PRO A 28 -22.04 7.72 27.00
CA PRO A 28 -22.35 8.33 25.71
C PRO A 28 -21.13 8.21 24.78
N ALA A 29 -21.36 7.60 23.60
CA ALA A 29 -20.59 7.73 22.36
C ALA A 29 -19.10 8.10 22.50
N SER A 30 -18.24 7.08 22.63
CA SER A 30 -16.81 7.26 22.30
C SER A 30 -16.62 6.89 20.83
N SER A 31 -16.22 7.89 20.06
CA SER A 31 -16.03 7.89 18.62
C SER A 31 -15.34 6.63 18.10
N SER A 32 -15.91 6.00 17.08
CA SER A 32 -15.21 5.03 16.24
C SER A 32 -13.96 5.72 15.67
N GLU A 33 -12.80 5.55 16.33
CA GLU A 33 -11.54 6.13 15.90
C GLU A 33 -11.03 5.35 14.69
N ALA A 34 -10.77 6.06 13.60
CA ALA A 34 -10.26 5.48 12.38
C ALA A 34 -8.93 4.75 12.63
N LYS A 35 -8.94 3.40 12.57
CA LYS A 35 -7.73 2.58 12.66
C LYS A 35 -6.79 3.00 11.53
N THR A 36 -5.70 3.68 11.89
CA THR A 36 -4.79 4.30 10.94
C THR A 36 -3.40 3.73 11.05
N ALA A 37 -2.95 3.02 10.01
CA ALA A 37 -1.57 2.60 9.93
C ALA A 37 -0.68 3.77 9.51
N PHE A 38 0.38 4.04 10.29
CA PHE A 38 1.38 5.07 9.99
C PHE A 38 0.77 6.47 9.67
N PRO A 39 -0.01 7.09 10.57
CA PRO A 39 -0.82 8.29 10.29
C PRO A 39 0.01 9.52 9.89
N LYS A 40 1.30 9.57 10.29
CA LYS A 40 2.21 10.69 10.04
C LYS A 40 3.13 10.45 8.83
N LEU A 41 3.12 9.27 8.22
CA LEU A 41 4.08 8.91 7.18
C LEU A 41 3.78 9.66 5.88
N LYS A 42 4.75 10.44 5.40
CA LYS A 42 4.63 11.25 4.18
C LYS A 42 5.37 10.67 2.98
N LYS A 43 6.39 9.84 3.24
CA LYS A 43 7.27 9.27 2.21
C LYS A 43 7.56 7.83 2.58
N LEU A 44 7.31 6.92 1.64
CA LEU A 44 7.65 5.50 1.76
C LEU A 44 8.61 5.13 0.64
N LYS A 45 9.74 4.53 1.01
CA LYS A 45 10.73 4.01 0.07
C LYS A 45 10.95 2.54 0.37
N ILE A 46 10.69 1.70 -0.61
CA ILE A 46 11.02 0.28 -0.56
C ILE A 46 12.07 0.00 -1.62
N SER A 47 13.15 -0.66 -1.23
CA SER A 47 14.26 -0.94 -2.13
C SER A 47 14.89 -2.31 -1.91
N LYS A 48 15.30 -2.97 -3.00
CA LYS A 48 16.07 -4.23 -2.99
C LYS A 48 15.36 -5.40 -2.28
N MET A 49 14.03 -5.42 -2.31
CA MET A 49 13.24 -6.54 -1.81
C MET A 49 12.95 -7.52 -2.96
N GLN A 50 13.97 -8.28 -3.35
CA GLN A 50 13.94 -9.15 -4.54
C GLN A 50 13.06 -10.40 -4.38
N SER A 51 12.82 -10.83 -3.14
CA SER A 51 11.93 -11.97 -2.84
C SER A 51 10.48 -11.56 -2.60
N TRP A 52 10.19 -10.26 -2.52
CA TRP A 52 8.86 -9.78 -2.18
C TRP A 52 7.93 -9.88 -3.38
N GLU A 53 6.88 -10.69 -3.26
CA GLU A 53 5.99 -11.00 -4.36
C GLU A 53 4.65 -10.26 -4.24
N VAL A 54 4.12 -10.26 -3.02
CA VAL A 54 2.76 -9.80 -2.73
C VAL A 54 2.80 -8.70 -1.68
N TRP A 55 2.34 -7.52 -2.08
CA TRP A 55 2.03 -6.43 -1.16
C TRP A 55 0.52 -6.32 -1.03
N ASN A 56 -0.03 -7.16 -0.15
CA ASN A 56 -1.46 -7.21 0.10
C ASN A 56 -1.75 -6.51 1.42
N VAL A 57 -2.38 -5.35 1.34
CA VAL A 57 -3.08 -4.77 2.49
C VAL A 57 -4.54 -4.78 2.10
N ILE A 58 -5.26 -5.75 2.66
CA ILE A 58 -6.47 -6.33 2.06
C ILE A 58 -7.55 -5.25 1.85
N SER A 59 -8.19 -5.31 0.69
CA SER A 59 -9.59 -4.93 0.47
C SER A 59 -10.10 -5.92 -0.55
N ASN A 60 -10.67 -7.06 -0.12
CA ASN A 60 -11.35 -7.99 -1.05
C ASN A 60 -12.24 -9.09 -0.43
N ASP A 61 -12.51 -9.13 0.87
CA ASP A 61 -13.54 -10.03 1.43
C ASP A 61 -14.29 -9.34 2.58
N ARG A 62 -15.54 -9.75 2.79
CA ARG A 62 -16.65 -9.10 3.52
C ARG A 62 -16.48 -8.79 5.03
N GLU A 63 -15.29 -8.42 5.51
CA GLU A 63 -15.09 -8.09 6.94
C GLU A 63 -14.24 -6.85 7.21
N ILE A 64 -13.74 -6.16 6.18
CA ILE A 64 -13.13 -4.81 6.33
C ILE A 64 -13.83 -3.87 5.36
N SER A 65 -15.15 -3.71 5.55
CA SER A 65 -15.91 -2.56 5.04
C SER A 65 -15.88 -1.41 6.03
N ASP A 66 -14.89 -1.36 6.92
CA ASP A 66 -14.71 -0.20 7.76
C ASP A 66 -14.14 0.92 6.92
N GLU A 67 -15.03 1.80 6.48
CA GLU A 67 -14.76 3.16 5.98
C GLU A 67 -13.79 3.94 6.90
N ASN A 68 -13.61 3.43 8.12
CA ASN A 68 -12.71 3.89 9.14
C ASN A 68 -11.26 3.42 9.00
N PHE A 69 -10.92 2.50 8.09
CA PHE A 69 -9.56 2.01 7.96
C PHE A 69 -8.75 2.80 6.90
N LYS A 70 -7.69 3.48 7.34
CA LYS A 70 -6.84 4.31 6.47
C LYS A 70 -5.38 3.93 6.57
N ILE A 71 -4.77 3.59 5.44
CA ILE A 71 -3.33 3.29 5.36
C ILE A 71 -2.59 4.53 4.92
N MET A 72 -1.69 5.00 5.77
CA MET A 72 -0.78 6.12 5.49
C MET A 72 -1.51 7.34 4.89
N PRO A 73 -2.54 7.89 5.57
CA PRO A 73 -3.41 8.96 5.03
C PRO A 73 -2.66 10.26 4.64
N ARG A 74 -1.39 10.40 5.03
CA ARG A 74 -0.54 11.54 4.71
C ARG A 74 0.55 11.22 3.68
N LEU A 75 0.53 10.03 3.08
CA LEU A 75 1.55 9.59 2.14
C LEU A 75 1.45 10.38 0.84
N ARG A 76 2.48 11.17 0.56
CA ARG A 76 2.59 12.00 -0.64
C ARG A 76 3.55 11.42 -1.68
N CYS A 77 4.46 10.55 -1.26
CA CYS A 77 5.52 10.02 -2.11
C CYS A 77 5.76 8.53 -1.85
N LEU A 78 5.56 7.71 -2.89
CA LEU A 78 5.91 6.30 -2.88
C LEU A 78 7.05 6.06 -3.88
N LYS A 79 8.14 5.44 -3.40
CA LYS A 79 9.26 4.98 -4.23
C LYS A 79 9.47 3.49 -4.05
N VAL A 80 9.40 2.73 -5.14
CA VAL A 80 9.72 1.30 -5.17
C VAL A 80 10.90 1.10 -6.13
N SER A 81 11.98 0.49 -5.67
CA SER A 81 13.16 0.24 -6.50
C SER A 81 13.76 -1.16 -6.31
N ASP A 82 14.15 -1.83 -7.39
CA ASP A 82 14.83 -3.13 -7.33
C ASP A 82 14.00 -4.22 -6.60
N CYS A 83 12.67 -4.15 -6.72
CA CYS A 83 11.72 -5.16 -6.24
C CYS A 83 11.26 -6.00 -7.42
N THR A 84 12.03 -7.04 -7.76
CA THR A 84 11.90 -7.74 -9.04
C THR A 84 10.70 -8.66 -9.12
N LYS A 85 10.27 -9.23 -7.99
CA LYS A 85 9.13 -10.16 -7.92
C LYS A 85 7.81 -9.51 -7.49
N LEU A 86 7.82 -8.23 -7.15
CA LEU A 86 6.63 -7.56 -6.62
C LEU A 86 5.59 -7.38 -7.74
N LYS A 87 4.44 -8.03 -7.60
CA LYS A 87 3.43 -8.15 -8.66
C LYS A 87 2.56 -6.91 -8.80
N ALA A 88 2.12 -6.32 -7.68
CA ALA A 88 1.22 -5.16 -7.67
C ALA A 88 1.46 -4.27 -6.43
N LEU A 89 0.94 -3.04 -6.47
CA LEU A 89 0.81 -2.18 -5.30
C LEU A 89 -0.53 -2.45 -4.61
N PRO A 90 -0.65 -2.28 -3.28
CA PRO A 90 -1.88 -2.53 -2.54
C PRO A 90 -2.97 -1.51 -2.97
N PRO A 91 -4.16 -1.98 -3.42
CA PRO A 91 -5.23 -1.10 -3.90
C PRO A 91 -5.66 -0.07 -2.86
N LEU A 92 -5.76 -0.48 -1.60
CA LEU A 92 -6.19 0.38 -0.50
C LEU A 92 -5.23 1.56 -0.27
N LEU A 93 -3.93 1.36 -0.46
CA LEU A 93 -2.94 2.43 -0.39
C LEU A 93 -3.13 3.43 -1.54
N LEU A 94 -3.43 2.94 -2.75
CA LEU A 94 -3.68 3.81 -3.90
C LEU A 94 -5.00 4.61 -3.76
N GLN A 95 -5.99 4.07 -3.04
CA GLN A 95 -7.29 4.71 -2.82
C GLN A 95 -7.28 5.71 -1.64
N THR A 96 -6.68 5.34 -0.51
CA THR A 96 -6.78 6.13 0.75
C THR A 96 -5.67 7.15 0.93
N SER A 97 -4.53 6.97 0.24
CA SER A 97 -3.40 7.90 0.35
C SER A 97 -3.48 9.01 -0.72
N PRO A 98 -3.30 10.28 -0.34
CA PRO A 98 -3.22 11.41 -1.28
C PRO A 98 -1.84 11.46 -1.97
N LEU A 99 -1.53 10.45 -2.77
CA LEU A 99 -0.26 10.31 -3.46
C LEU A 99 -0.08 11.39 -4.52
N GLY A 100 0.90 12.27 -4.32
CA GLY A 100 1.30 13.25 -5.33
C GLY A 100 2.45 12.77 -6.22
N LYS A 101 3.23 11.76 -5.78
CA LYS A 101 4.43 11.27 -6.46
C LYS A 101 4.55 9.75 -6.35
N LEU A 102 4.66 9.07 -7.49
CA LEU A 102 4.95 7.63 -7.58
C LEU A 102 6.21 7.41 -8.42
N ARG A 103 7.17 6.67 -7.89
CA ARG A 103 8.42 6.30 -8.59
C ARG A 103 8.63 4.79 -8.54
N ILE A 104 8.64 4.15 -9.69
CA ILE A 104 8.94 2.72 -9.85
C ILE A 104 10.23 2.61 -10.66
N HIS A 105 11.25 1.99 -10.09
CA HIS A 105 12.55 1.84 -10.72
C HIS A 105 13.02 0.39 -10.68
N ASN A 106 13.39 -0.18 -11.83
CA ASN A 106 13.94 -1.55 -11.87
C ASN A 106 13.03 -2.63 -11.24
N CYS A 107 11.71 -2.49 -11.42
CA CYS A 107 10.69 -3.44 -10.96
C CYS A 107 9.90 -3.94 -12.18
N PRO A 108 10.36 -4.98 -12.91
CA PRO A 108 9.82 -5.38 -14.20
C PRO A 108 8.31 -5.67 -14.20
N LEU A 109 7.81 -6.38 -13.18
CA LEU A 109 6.39 -6.73 -13.08
C LEU A 109 5.52 -5.47 -12.88
N LEU A 110 5.88 -4.62 -11.91
CA LEU A 110 5.19 -3.35 -11.69
C LEU A 110 5.28 -2.40 -12.90
N GLN A 111 6.41 -2.38 -13.60
CA GLN A 111 6.58 -1.56 -14.81
C GLN A 111 5.65 -1.99 -15.93
N GLN A 112 5.42 -3.29 -16.10
CA GLN A 112 4.49 -3.82 -17.09
C GLN A 112 3.04 -3.53 -16.68
N LEU A 113 2.70 -3.78 -15.42
CA LEU A 113 1.35 -3.61 -14.89
C LEU A 113 0.89 -2.14 -14.94
N TYR A 114 1.77 -1.22 -14.53
CA TYR A 114 1.50 0.21 -14.50
C TYR A 114 2.08 0.94 -15.71
N LYS A 115 2.32 0.26 -16.82
CA LYS A 115 2.86 0.89 -18.02
C LYS A 115 1.90 1.98 -18.51
N ARG A 116 2.43 3.18 -18.77
CA ARG A 116 1.61 4.32 -19.23
C ARG A 116 0.80 3.94 -20.47
N LYS A 117 -0.52 4.14 -20.42
CA LYS A 117 -1.54 3.83 -21.45
C LYS A 117 -1.78 2.36 -21.78
N THR A 118 -0.79 1.47 -21.61
CA THR A 118 -0.90 0.07 -22.06
C THR A 118 -0.88 -0.95 -20.91
N GLY A 119 -0.64 -0.51 -19.68
CA GLY A 119 -0.66 -1.37 -18.51
C GLY A 119 -2.09 -1.56 -18.02
N GLU A 120 -2.45 -2.79 -17.68
CA GLU A 120 -3.80 -3.18 -17.22
C GLU A 120 -4.31 -2.30 -16.07
N GLU A 121 -3.40 -1.85 -15.20
CA GLU A 121 -3.73 -1.11 -13.98
C GLU A 121 -3.32 0.36 -14.02
N TRP A 122 -2.98 0.90 -15.20
CA TRP A 122 -2.59 2.30 -15.35
C TRP A 122 -3.63 3.26 -14.77
N ASN A 123 -4.92 2.95 -14.93
CA ASN A 123 -6.03 3.77 -14.46
C ASN A 123 -5.97 4.00 -12.94
N LYS A 124 -5.49 3.00 -12.16
CA LYS A 124 -5.37 3.09 -10.70
C LYS A 124 -4.33 4.11 -10.23
N ILE A 125 -3.38 4.47 -11.08
CA ILE A 125 -2.34 5.46 -10.75
C ILE A 125 -2.39 6.71 -11.65
N SER A 126 -3.29 6.73 -12.64
CA SER A 126 -3.39 7.77 -13.65
C SER A 126 -3.73 9.15 -13.07
N HIS A 127 -4.44 9.17 -11.94
CA HIS A 127 -4.81 10.38 -11.20
C HIS A 127 -3.63 11.01 -10.43
N ILE A 128 -2.50 10.29 -10.27
CA ILE A 128 -1.33 10.78 -9.53
C ILE A 128 -0.55 11.77 -10.40
N SER A 129 -0.33 12.99 -9.89
CA SER A 129 0.24 14.08 -10.68
C SER A 129 1.66 13.81 -11.22
N LYS A 130 2.48 13.04 -10.49
CA LYS A 130 3.89 12.80 -10.84
C LYS A 130 4.24 11.32 -10.77
N VAL A 131 3.94 10.59 -11.84
CA VAL A 131 4.32 9.18 -12.02
C VAL A 131 5.61 9.08 -12.84
N ARG A 132 6.61 8.35 -12.33
CA ARG A 132 7.84 8.01 -13.07
C ARG A 132 8.11 6.51 -12.97
N ILE A 133 8.17 5.85 -14.12
CA ILE A 133 8.43 4.42 -14.25
C ILE A 133 9.64 4.26 -15.15
N SER A 134 10.72 3.65 -14.67
CA SER A 134 12.01 3.56 -15.37
C SER A 134 12.70 2.23 -15.13
N LYS A 135 13.40 1.71 -16.14
CA LYS A 135 14.30 0.55 -16.02
C LYS A 135 15.71 1.02 -15.66
N CYS A 136 16.48 0.18 -14.98
CA CYS A 136 17.92 0.38 -14.89
C CYS A 136 18.52 -0.10 -16.22
N PHE A 137 19.04 0.83 -17.02
CA PHE A 137 19.90 0.46 -18.15
C PHE A 137 21.23 0.04 -17.54
N LYS A 138 21.50 -1.27 -17.47
CA LYS A 138 22.87 -1.72 -17.29
C LYS A 138 23.57 -1.43 -18.62
N PHE A 139 24.42 -0.40 -18.64
CA PHE A 139 25.44 -0.27 -19.67
C PHE A 139 26.40 -1.44 -19.47
N TYR A 140 26.50 -2.29 -20.50
CA TYR A 140 27.49 -3.37 -20.59
C TYR A 140 28.82 -2.77 -21.06
#